data_AF-A0A5A7W9C1-F1
#
_entry.id   AF-A0A5A7W9C1-F1
#
_cell.length_a   1.000
_cell.length_b   1.000
_cell.length_c   1.000
_cell.angle_alpha   90.00
_cell.angle_beta   90.00
_cell.angle_gamma   90.00
#
_symmetry.space_group_name_H-M   'P 1'
#
loop_
_entity.id
_entity.type
_entity.pdbx_description
1 polymer ?
#
loop_
_entity_poly.entity_id
_entity_poly.type
_entity_poly.pdbx_seq_one_letter_code
_entity_poly.pdbx_strand_id
1 'polypeptide(L)'
;MTGTGKTVTRVDLCEAVYQKVGLSRTESSAFVELVLKEITDCLEKGETVKLSSFGSFMVRKKGERIGRNPKTGTEVPISPRRVMVFKPSAILKQRINGDSAAVGNGKDHDE
;
A
#
# COMPACT_ATOMS: atom_id res chain seq x y z
N MET A 1 -24.92 -2.42 7.41
CA MET A 1 -23.75 -3.13 7.98
C MET A 1 -22.79 -2.09 8.54
N THR A 2 -22.88 -1.85 9.85
CA THR A 2 -22.11 -0.84 10.58
C THR A 2 -20.72 -1.38 10.90
N GLY A 3 -19.76 -1.13 10.01
CA GLY A 3 -18.35 -1.36 10.29
C GLY A 3 -17.70 -0.06 10.72
N THR A 4 -17.74 0.29 12.01
CA THR A 4 -16.73 1.17 12.60
C THR A 4 -15.42 0.39 12.62
N GLY A 5 -14.76 0.32 11.46
CA GLY A 5 -13.48 -0.36 11.31
C GLY A 5 -12.42 0.34 12.16
N LYS A 6 -11.67 -0.42 12.94
CA LYS A 6 -10.47 0.08 13.62
C LYS A 6 -9.53 0.68 12.56
N THR A 7 -9.25 1.97 12.65
CA THR A 7 -8.19 2.61 11.86
C THR A 7 -6.85 2.13 12.37
N VAL A 8 -6.07 1.46 11.52
CA VAL A 8 -4.69 1.09 11.84
C VAL A 8 -3.81 2.33 11.73
N THR A 9 -3.13 2.67 12.83
CA THR A 9 -2.19 3.79 12.91
C THR A 9 -0.74 3.30 12.92
N ARG A 10 0.22 4.22 12.81
CA ARG A 10 1.65 3.90 12.99
C ARG A 10 1.90 3.20 14.34
N VAL A 11 1.23 3.63 15.41
CA VAL A 11 1.36 3.03 16.75
C VAL A 11 0.94 1.56 16.74
N ASP A 12 -0.14 1.22 16.03
CA ASP A 12 -0.59 -0.16 15.90
C ASP A 12 0.42 -1.04 15.14
N LEU A 13 1.09 -0.48 14.11
CA LEU A 13 2.15 -1.19 13.38
C LEU A 13 3.37 -1.44 14.28
N CYS A 14 3.79 -0.44 15.06
CA CYS A 14 4.88 -0.59 16.02
C CYS A 14 4.56 -1.64 17.09
N GLU A 15 3.34 -1.63 17.62
CA GLU A 15 2.90 -2.63 18.60
C GLU A 15 2.89 -4.04 17.99
N ALA A 16 2.43 -4.19 16.74
CA ALA A 16 2.44 -5.48 16.06
C ALA A 16 3.85 -6.07 15.91
N VAL A 17 4.86 -5.22 15.63
CA VAL A 17 6.26 -5.62 15.57
C VAL A 17 6.78 -5.97 16.97
N TYR A 18 6.53 -5.11 17.96
CA TYR A 18 6.93 -5.31 19.36
C TYR A 18 6.47 -6.68 19.89
N GLN A 19 5.19 -6.99 19.73
CA GLN A 19 4.56 -8.22 20.22
C GLN A 19 5.10 -9.50 19.56
N LYS A 20 5.65 -9.40 18.34
CA LYS A 20 6.10 -10.57 17.56
C LYS A 20 7.60 -10.81 17.61
N VAL A 21 8.40 -9.76 17.77
CA VAL A 21 9.87 -9.83 17.63
C VAL A 21 10.58 -9.70 18.98
N GLY A 22 9.88 -9.31 20.05
CA GLY A 22 10.45 -9.21 21.40
C GLY A 22 11.49 -8.09 21.56
N LEU A 23 11.54 -7.16 20.59
CA LEU A 23 12.37 -5.96 20.62
C LEU A 23 11.81 -4.94 21.61
N SER A 24 12.58 -3.89 21.94
CA SER A 24 12.02 -2.76 22.66
C SER A 24 10.98 -2.00 21.82
N ARG A 25 10.11 -1.23 22.49
CA ARG A 25 9.15 -0.33 21.81
C ARG A 25 9.87 0.69 20.92
N THR A 26 11.01 1.19 21.37
CA THR A 26 11.84 2.16 20.64
C THR A 26 12.38 1.56 19.35
N GLU A 27 12.99 0.37 19.42
CA GLU A 27 13.50 -0.34 18.24
C GLU A 27 12.38 -0.70 17.27
N SER A 28 11.25 -1.19 17.78
CA SER A 28 10.08 -1.51 16.96
C SER A 28 9.58 -0.29 16.19
N SER A 29 9.54 0.88 16.84
CA SER A 29 9.17 2.14 16.17
C SER A 29 10.20 2.58 15.15
N ALA A 30 11.50 2.42 15.44
CA ALA A 30 12.57 2.76 14.52
C ALA A 30 12.51 1.90 13.24
N PHE A 31 12.22 0.60 13.36
CA PHE A 31 12.10 -0.29 12.20
C PHE A 31 10.87 0.03 11.34
N VAL A 32 9.72 0.31 11.95
CA VAL A 32 8.54 0.73 11.18
C VAL A 32 8.81 2.03 10.43
N GLU A 33 9.45 3.01 11.08
CA GLU A 33 9.80 4.28 10.44
C GLU A 33 10.80 4.08 9.29
N LEU A 34 11.80 3.21 9.47
CA LEU A 34 12.76 2.85 8.43
C LEU A 34 12.07 2.28 7.18
N VAL A 35 11.13 1.35 7.36
CA VAL A 35 10.36 0.76 6.25
C VAL A 35 9.53 1.82 5.52
N LEU A 36 8.84 2.69 6.26
CA LEU A 36 8.04 3.76 5.66
C LEU A 36 8.91 4.77 4.91
N LYS A 37 10.10 5.07 5.44
CA LYS A 37 11.08 5.94 4.80
C LYS A 37 11.57 5.34 3.49
N GLU A 38 11.95 4.06 3.47
CA GLU A 38 12.43 3.41 2.25
C GLU A 38 11.35 3.38 1.14
N ILE A 39 10.10 3.13 1.52
CA ILE A 39 8.96 3.20 0.59
C ILE A 39 8.83 4.63 0.02
N THR A 40 8.93 5.64 0.87
CA THR A 40 8.78 7.04 0.48
C THR A 40 9.92 7.47 -0.45
N ASP A 41 11.17 7.20 -0.08
CA ASP A 41 12.36 7.55 -0.86
C ASP A 41 12.33 6.92 -2.27
N CYS A 42 11.87 5.65 -2.39
CA CYS A 42 11.69 4.97 -3.67
C CYS A 42 10.62 5.67 -4.54
N LEU A 43 9.48 6.04 -3.95
CA LEU A 43 8.39 6.68 -4.67
C LEU A 43 8.71 8.12 -5.09
N GLU A 44 9.47 8.88 -4.29
CA GLU A 44 9.90 10.23 -4.64
C GLU A 44 10.74 10.27 -5.91
N LYS A 45 11.59 9.26 -6.10
CA LYS A 45 12.40 9.01 -7.31
C LYS A 45 11.54 8.60 -8.51
N GLY A 46 10.28 8.27 -8.31
CA GLY A 46 9.37 7.78 -9.34
C GLY A 46 9.50 6.29 -9.63
N GLU A 47 10.18 5.55 -8.76
CA GLU A 47 10.37 4.12 -8.86
C GLU A 47 9.14 3.36 -8.32
N THR A 48 9.20 2.03 -8.35
CA THR A 48 8.09 1.15 -7.94
C THR A 48 8.50 0.28 -6.77
N VAL A 49 7.74 0.34 -5.69
CA VAL A 49 7.85 -0.58 -4.56
C VAL A 49 6.96 -1.79 -4.82
N LYS A 50 7.51 -3.00 -4.74
CA LYS A 50 6.75 -4.25 -4.84
C LYS A 50 6.87 -5.04 -3.54
N LEU A 51 5.74 -5.29 -2.88
CA LEU A 51 5.65 -6.10 -1.69
C LEU A 51 4.89 -7.37 -2.03
N SER A 52 5.60 -8.51 -2.06
CA SER A 52 5.01 -9.81 -2.40
C SER A 52 3.79 -10.11 -1.53
N SER A 53 2.78 -10.76 -2.12
CA SER A 53 1.48 -11.05 -1.50
C SER A 53 0.66 -9.84 -1.03
N PHE A 54 1.20 -8.63 -0.98
CA PHE A 54 0.49 -7.43 -0.57
C PHE A 54 0.09 -6.56 -1.77
N GLY A 55 1.05 -6.09 -2.56
CA GLY A 55 0.77 -5.24 -3.72
C GLY A 55 1.98 -4.43 -4.18
N SER A 56 1.71 -3.42 -4.99
CA SER A 56 2.74 -2.51 -5.48
C SER A 56 2.31 -1.05 -5.37
N PHE A 57 3.26 -0.19 -5.03
CA PHE A 57 3.12 1.25 -5.06
C PHE A 57 3.94 1.79 -6.24
N MET A 58 3.33 2.67 -7.02
CA MET A 58 4.00 3.29 -8.17
C MET A 58 3.54 4.73 -8.37
N VAL A 59 4.44 5.57 -8.87
CA VAL A 59 4.11 6.94 -9.25
C VAL A 59 3.78 7.01 -10.73
N ARG A 60 2.64 7.63 -11.06
CA ARG A 60 2.23 7.90 -12.43
C ARG A 60 2.22 9.40 -12.70
N LYS A 61 2.73 9.79 -13.86
CA LYS A 61 2.55 11.15 -14.39
C LYS A 61 1.18 11.24 -15.04
N LYS A 62 0.38 12.22 -14.61
CA LYS A 62 -0.90 12.57 -15.23
C LYS A 62 -0.66 13.86 -16.02
N GLY A 63 -0.97 13.83 -17.31
CA GLY A 63 -0.91 15.00 -18.17
C GLY A 63 -2.01 16.00 -17.84
N GLU A 64 -1.93 17.17 -18.47
CA GLU A 64 -2.98 18.17 -18.42
C GLU A 64 -4.26 17.63 -19.06
N ARG A 65 -5.40 18.03 -18.50
CA ARG A 65 -6.72 17.74 -19.08
C ARG A 65 -7.73 18.75 -18.58
N ILE A 66 -8.82 18.92 -19.32
CA ILE A 66 -9.96 19.70 -18.86
C ILE A 66 -10.82 18.84 -17.92
N GLY A 67 -11.09 19.37 -16.74
CA GLY A 67 -12.07 18.85 -15.81
C GLY A 67 -13.31 19.75 -15.75
N ARG A 68 -14.30 19.35 -14.96
CA ARG A 68 -15.52 20.11 -14.77
C ARG A 68 -15.77 20.32 -13.29
N ASN A 69 -16.06 21.54 -12.87
CA ASN A 69 -16.45 21.82 -11.49
C ASN A 69 -17.77 21.09 -11.19
N PRO A 70 -17.82 20.15 -10.24
CA PRO A 70 -19.03 19.37 -9.96
C PRO A 70 -20.23 20.23 -9.54
N LYS A 71 -20.00 21.42 -8.99
CA LYS A 71 -21.06 22.32 -8.52
C LYS A 71 -21.60 23.25 -9.61
N THR A 72 -20.74 23.76 -10.50
CA THR A 72 -21.12 24.79 -11.49
C THR A 72 -21.16 24.29 -12.92
N GLY A 73 -20.58 23.14 -13.22
CA GLY A 73 -20.46 22.64 -14.58
C GLY A 73 -19.46 23.42 -15.45
N THR A 74 -18.69 24.34 -14.88
CA THR A 74 -17.67 25.09 -15.64
C THR A 74 -16.45 24.20 -15.92
N GLU A 75 -15.91 24.29 -17.12
CA GLU A 75 -14.65 23.64 -17.48
C GLU A 75 -13.46 24.33 -16.80
N VAL A 76 -12.58 23.54 -16.18
CA VAL A 76 -11.40 24.02 -15.46
C VAL A 76 -10.19 23.17 -15.85
N PRO A 77 -9.06 23.77 -16.25
CA PRO A 77 -7.85 23.01 -16.55
C PRO A 77 -7.32 22.34 -15.29
N ILE A 78 -6.95 21.07 -15.41
CA ILE A 78 -6.31 20.28 -14.37
C ILE A 78 -4.84 20.14 -14.74
N SER A 79 -3.98 20.78 -13.95
CA SER A 79 -2.54 20.79 -14.18
C SER A 79 -1.92 19.39 -14.16
N PRO A 80 -0.84 19.17 -14.94
CA PRO A 80 -0.06 17.95 -14.86
C PRO A 80 0.46 17.72 -13.44
N ARG A 81 0.42 16.46 -12.98
CA ARG A 81 0.92 16.10 -11.65
C ARG A 81 1.38 14.66 -11.57
N ARG A 82 2.17 14.37 -10.54
CA ARG A 82 2.50 13.00 -10.13
C ARG A 82 1.44 12.50 -9.16
N VAL A 83 0.97 11.27 -9.37
CA VAL A 83 0.02 10.61 -8.46
C VAL A 83 0.58 9.25 -8.05
N MET A 84 0.46 8.91 -6.77
CA MET A 84 0.74 7.56 -6.29
C MET A 84 -0.46 6.65 -6.57
N VAL A 85 -0.18 5.43 -7.02
CA VAL A 85 -1.18 4.37 -7.22
C VAL A 85 -0.74 3.15 -6.44
N PHE A 86 -1.63 2.62 -5.60
CA PHE A 86 -1.49 1.29 -5.03
C PHE A 86 -2.25 0.28 -5.90
N LYS A 87 -1.60 -0.83 -6.24
CA LYS A 87 -2.21 -1.97 -6.90
C LYS A 87 -2.16 -3.17 -5.95
N PRO A 88 -3.29 -3.64 -5.41
CA PRO A 88 -3.32 -4.81 -4.54
C PRO A 88 -2.94 -6.07 -5.32
N SER A 89 -2.24 -6.99 -4.66
CA SER A 89 -1.91 -8.30 -5.22
C SER A 89 -3.18 -9.14 -5.45
N ALA A 90 -3.07 -10.19 -6.26
CA ALA A 90 -4.15 -11.16 -6.41
C ALA A 90 -4.51 -11.82 -5.06
N ILE A 91 -3.49 -12.19 -4.29
CA ILE A 91 -3.64 -12.81 -2.96
C ILE A 91 -4.39 -11.88 -2.00
N LEU A 92 -4.05 -10.58 -1.97
CA LEU A 92 -4.72 -9.62 -1.11
C LEU A 92 -6.19 -9.44 -1.53
N LYS A 93 -6.46 -9.34 -2.84
CA LYS A 93 -7.84 -9.26 -3.34
C LYS A 93 -8.68 -10.49 -2.98
N GLN A 94 -8.12 -11.69 -3.16
CA GLN A 94 -8.78 -12.94 -2.79
C GLN A 94 -9.10 -12.98 -1.29
N ARG A 95 -8.14 -12.62 -0.43
CA ARG A 95 -8.34 -12.53 1.02
C ARG A 95 -9.44 -11.55 1.41
N ILE A 96 -9.54 -10.40 0.73
CA ILE A 96 -10.60 -9.40 0.98
C ILE A 96 -11.96 -9.92 0.54
N ASN A 97 -12.03 -10.64 -0.58
CA ASN A 97 -13.28 -11.18 -1.12
C ASN A 97 -13.74 -12.46 -0.41
N GLY A 98 -12.91 -13.06 0.46
CA GLY A 98 -13.21 -14.34 1.10
C GLY A 98 -12.98 -15.55 0.20
N ASP A 99 -12.35 -15.35 -0.97
CA ASP A 99 -12.00 -16.41 -1.92
C ASP A 99 -10.78 -17.18 -1.39
N SER A 100 -11.02 -18.10 -0.45
CA SER A 100 -9.99 -19.01 0.06
C SER A 100 -9.71 -20.11 -0.97
N ALA A 101 -9.10 -19.75 -2.09
CA ALA A 101 -8.55 -20.72 -3.03
C ALA A 101 -7.15 -21.14 -2.56
N ALA A 102 -7.03 -22.41 -2.20
CA ALA A 102 -5.79 -23.07 -1.84
C ALA A 102 -4.65 -22.75 -2.84
N VAL A 103 -3.57 -22.17 -2.35
CA VAL A 103 -2.25 -22.38 -2.95
C VAL A 103 -1.44 -23.13 -1.91
N GLY A 104 -1.53 -24.46 -2.02
CA GLY A 104 -0.56 -25.35 -1.45
C GLY A 104 0.81 -25.05 -2.03
N ASN A 105 1.83 -25.17 -1.19
CA ASN A 105 3.20 -25.40 -1.60
C ASN A 105 3.24 -26.56 -2.61
N GLY A 106 3.65 -26.28 -3.84
CA GLY A 106 4.28 -27.25 -4.72
C GLY A 106 5.77 -26.95 -4.76
N LYS A 107 6.50 -27.34 -3.70
CA LYS A 107 7.92 -27.66 -3.82
C LYS A 107 7.94 -29.06 -4.42
N ASP A 108 8.08 -29.15 -5.74
CA ASP A 108 8.60 -30.37 -6.36
C ASP A 108 10.06 -30.07 -6.69
N HIS A 109 10.89 -30.49 -5.75
CA HIS A 109 12.30 -30.75 -5.95
C HIS A 109 12.33 -32.21 -6.42
N ASP A 110 12.57 -32.46 -7.70
CA ASP A 110 12.94 -33.78 -8.21
C ASP A 110 13.84 -33.61 -9.45
N GLU A 111 15.03 -34.21 -9.31
CA GLU A 111 16.18 -34.44 -10.22
C GLU A 111 16.70 -33.33 -11.16
#